data_AF-X1KHY6-F1
#
_entry.id   AF-X1KHY6-F1
#
_cell.length_a   1.000
_cell.length_b   1.000
_cell.length_c   1.000
_cell.angle_alpha   90.00
_cell.angle_beta   90.00
_cell.angle_gamma   90.00
#
_symmetry.space_group_name_H-M   'P 1'
#
loop_
_entity.id
_entity.type
_entity.pdbx_description
1 polymer ?
#
loop_
_entity_poly.entity_id
_entity_poly.type
_entity_poly.pdbx_seq_one_letter_code
_entity_poly.pdbx_strand_id
1 'polypeptide(L)' 'MASAQEISDFLRQVEKRAFRQTAYAVRDDHVALDIVQDAMLKLADKYA' A
#
# COMPACT_ATOMS: atom_id res chain seq x y z
N MET A 1 -0.11 3.33 20.39
CA MET A 1 -0.16 3.96 19.06
C MET A 1 0.99 3.38 18.29
N ALA A 2 0.77 2.87 17.08
CA ALA A 2 1.91 2.53 16.23
C ALA A 2 2.64 3.84 15.95
N SER A 3 3.96 3.85 16.10
CA SER A 3 4.75 5.00 15.70
C SER A 3 4.65 5.18 14.18
N ALA A 4 4.79 6.42 13.70
CA ALA A 4 4.88 6.71 12.27
C ALA A 4 5.99 5.88 11.56
N GLN A 5 7.00 5.46 12.31
CA GLN A 5 8.07 4.58 11.84
C GLN A 5 7.57 3.14 11.60
N GLU A 6 6.84 2.56 12.55
CA GLU A 6 6.32 1.18 12.43
C GLU A 6 5.35 1.03 11.25
N ILE A 7 4.47 2.02 11.03
CA ILE A 7 3.58 2.00 9.87
C ILE A 7 4.36 2.18 8.56
N SER A 8 5.38 3.04 8.52
CA SER A 8 6.22 3.24 7.34
C SER A 8 6.98 1.98 6.95
N ASP A 9 7.55 1.27 7.94
CA ASP A 9 8.27 0.02 7.71
C ASP A 9 7.31 -1.10 7.27
N PHE A 10 6.11 -1.16 7.84
CA PHE A 10 5.07 -2.07 7.40
C PHE A 10 4.66 -1.82 5.94
N LEU A 11 4.36 -0.57 5.57
CA LEU A 11 3.96 -0.21 4.20
C LEU A 11 5.04 -0.57 3.19
N ARG A 12 6.31 -0.27 3.50
CA ARG A 12 7.47 -0.64 2.67
C ARG A 12 7.61 -2.16 2.51
N GLN A 13 7.34 -2.93 3.57
CA GLN A 13 7.43 -4.38 3.53
C GLN A 13 6.39 -5.00 2.58
N VAL A 14 5.17 -4.45 2.53
CA VAL A 14 4.06 -5.03 1.77
C VAL A 14 3.93 -4.49 0.35
N GLU A 15 4.49 -3.30 0.06
CA GLU A 15 4.36 -2.56 -1.21
C GLU A 15 4.51 -3.44 -2.46
N LYS A 16 5.67 -4.08 -2.61
CA LYS A 16 6.00 -4.83 -3.83
C LYS A 16 5.06 -6.01 -4.05
N ARG A 17 4.55 -6.64 -2.98
CA ARG A 17 3.61 -7.76 -3.07
C ARG A 17 2.22 -7.27 -3.41
N ALA A 18 1.76 -6.22 -2.74
CA ALA A 18 0.46 -5.60 -3.00
C ALA A 18 0.38 -5.15 -4.46
N PHE A 19 1.40 -4.44 -4.95
CA PHE A 19 1.48 -4.02 -6.35
C PHE A 19 1.39 -5.19 -7.33
N ARG A 20 2.21 -6.24 -7.18
CA ARG A 20 2.16 -7.41 -8.10
C ARG A 20 0.79 -8.08 -8.12
N GLN A 21 0.14 -8.21 -6.96
CA GLN A 21 -1.16 -8.84 -6.86
C GLN A 21 -2.23 -7.99 -7.54
N THR A 22 -2.22 -6.68 -7.33
CA THR A 22 -3.17 -5.76 -7.96
C THR A 22 -2.95 -5.67 -9.46
N ALA A 23 -1.71 -5.52 -9.92
CA ALA A 23 -1.35 -5.49 -11.35
C ALA A 23 -1.81 -6.76 -12.07
N TYR A 24 -1.66 -7.93 -11.44
CA TYR A 24 -2.19 -9.18 -12.00
C TYR A 24 -3.72 -9.17 -12.12
N ALA A 25 -4.41 -8.63 -11.11
CA ALA A 25 -5.87 -8.61 -11.06
C ALA A 25 -6.48 -7.63 -12.06
N VAL A 26 -5.89 -6.43 -12.20
CA VAL A 26 -6.46 -5.34 -13.00
C VAL A 26 -5.86 -5.23 -14.41
N ARG A 27 -4.72 -5.90 -14.67
CA ARG A 27 -4.00 -5.90 -15.97
C ARG A 27 -3.63 -4.50 -16.48
N ASP A 28 -3.42 -3.58 -15.54
CA ASP A 28 -3.07 -2.19 -15.80
C ASP A 28 -2.19 -1.69 -14.63
N ASP A 29 -0.95 -1.33 -14.94
CA ASP A 29 0.02 -0.91 -13.93
C ASP A 29 -0.32 0.44 -13.29
N HIS A 30 -0.94 1.36 -14.04
CA HIS A 30 -1.35 2.67 -13.51
C HIS A 30 -2.51 2.49 -12.53
N VAL A 31 -3.53 1.74 -12.91
CA VAL A 31 -4.66 1.43 -12.02
C VAL A 31 -4.19 0.67 -10.78
N ALA A 32 -3.24 -0.27 -10.95
CA ALA A 32 -2.68 -1.00 -9.83
C ALA A 32 -1.93 -0.10 -8.84
N LEU A 33 -1.17 0.88 -9.35
CA LEU A 33 -0.46 1.85 -8.53
C LEU A 33 -1.44 2.70 -7.73
N ASP A 34 -2.48 3.24 -8.38
CA ASP A 34 -3.49 4.08 -7.73
C ASP A 34 -4.22 3.35 -6.60
N ILE A 35 -4.63 2.10 -6.84
CA ILE A 35 -5.30 1.26 -5.84
C ILE A 35 -4.38 1.01 -4.64
N VAL A 36 -3.10 0.68 -4.88
CA VAL A 36 -2.16 0.41 -3.80
C VAL A 36 -1.89 1.67 -2.99
N GLN A 37 -1.69 2.82 -3.64
CA GLN A 37 -1.45 4.08 -2.94
C GLN A 37 -2.65 4.52 -2.09
N ASP A 38 -3.87 4.44 -2.62
CA ASP A 38 -5.09 4.73 -1.86
C ASP A 38 -5.22 3.83 -0.62
N ALA A 39 -4.93 2.53 -0.76
CA ALA A 39 -4.91 1.61 0.38
C ALA A 39 -3.85 1.98 1.42
N MET A 40 -2.65 2.38 1.00
CA MET A 40 -1.58 2.81 1.90
C MET A 40 -1.93 4.10 2.66
N LEU A 41 -2.55 5.08 1.99
CA LEU A 41 -3.01 6.31 2.63
C LEU A 41 -4.08 6.02 3.69
N LYS A 42 -5.05 5.15 3.38
CA LYS A 42 -6.09 4.72 4.34
C LYS A 42 -5.51 3.97 5.53
N LEU A 43 -4.43 3.22 5.35
CA LEU A 43 -3.74 2.57 6.47
C LEU A 43 -2.99 3.60 7.31
N ALA A 44 -2.25 4.52 6.68
CA ALA A 44 -1.55 5.58 7.39
C ALA A 44 -2.51 6.42 8.25
N ASP A 45 -3.67 6.81 7.71
CA ASP A 45 -4.68 7.59 8.43
C ASP A 45 -5.26 6.84 9.64
N LYS A 46 -5.50 5.52 9.52
CA LYS A 46 -6.05 4.70 10.62
C LYS A 46 -5.09 4.46 11.78
N TYR A 47 -3.78 4.53 11.53
CA TYR A 47 -2.74 4.20 12.50
C TYR A 47 -1.90 5.41 12.93
N ALA A 48 -2.26 6.62 12.46
CA ALA A 48 -1.67 7.90 12.87
C ALA A 48 -1.96 8.26 14.33
#